data_AF-A0A1G7GDS9-F1
#
_entry.id   AF-A0A1G7GDS9-F1
#
_cell.length_a   1.000
_cell.length_b   1.000
_cell.length_c   1.000
_cell.angle_alpha   90.00
_cell.angle_beta   90.00
_cell.angle_gamma   90.00
#
_symmetry.space_group_name_H-M   'P 1'
#
loop_
_entity.id
_entity.type
_entity.pdbx_description
1 polymer ?
#
loop_
_entity_poly.entity_id
_entity_poly.type
_entity_poly.pdbx_seq_one_letter_code
_entity_poly.pdbx_strand_id
1 'polypeptide(L)'
;MTISKEIEQQIELLLSQNRKLEAVKLVVDTTHCGLKDAKEFVDNFKSEGFFDSTKPASKRDIDSELLKLLADGNKLSAVKLYKEATGLGLAESKDYVENLQARGFKSASDPLAPPTWASSSKKRDTQIDELVMDQNAKTKSGCFIATACYGDYDAAEVLVLRKFRDERLMQSFAGKVFVQFYYAISPFLAKQIDKSDALKKYIRNGILNPIIARLQQSEK
;
A
#
# COMPACT_ATOMS: atom_id res chain seq x y z
N MET A 1 13.30 20.48 22.44
CA MET A 1 11.91 20.40 22.93
C MET A 1 11.97 19.70 24.27
N THR A 2 11.49 20.31 25.34
CA THR A 2 11.55 19.70 26.68
C THR A 2 10.18 19.15 27.00
N ILE A 3 9.96 17.88 26.68
CA ILE A 3 8.74 17.17 27.09
C ILE A 3 9.03 16.59 28.48
N SER A 4 8.07 16.70 29.40
CA SER A 4 8.21 16.11 30.74
C SER A 4 8.36 14.59 30.61
N LYS A 5 9.28 13.99 31.39
CA LYS A 5 9.54 12.53 31.40
C LYS A 5 8.27 11.67 31.54
N GLU A 6 7.26 12.18 32.23
CA GLU A 6 5.96 11.50 32.39
C GLU A 6 5.19 11.35 31.07
N ILE A 7 5.30 12.35 30.18
CA ILE A 7 4.62 12.37 28.89
C ILE A 7 5.36 11.48 27.90
N GLU A 8 6.69 11.43 27.96
CA GLU A 8 7.50 10.49 27.20
C GLU A 8 7.10 9.03 27.51
N GLN A 9 6.90 8.69 28.79
CA GLN A 9 6.44 7.37 29.22
C GLN A 9 5.02 7.05 28.71
N GLN A 10 4.12 8.04 28.70
CA GLN A 10 2.77 7.87 28.16
C GLN A 10 2.79 7.65 26.64
N ILE A 11 3.65 8.36 25.91
CA ILE A 11 3.84 8.18 24.47
C ILE A 11 4.36 6.77 24.19
N GLU A 12 5.33 6.29 24.96
CA GLU A 12 5.88 4.93 24.82
C GLU A 12 4.82 3.85 25.08
N LEU A 13 4.00 4.01 26.12
CA LEU A 13 2.89 3.12 26.42
C LEU A 13 1.88 3.08 25.26
N LEU A 14 1.47 4.25 24.74
CA LEU A 14 0.52 4.34 23.62
C LEU A 14 1.09 3.74 22.34
N LEU A 15 2.39 3.88 22.09
CA LEU A 15 3.08 3.25 20.96
C LEU A 15 3.15 1.73 21.10
N SER A 16 3.41 1.21 22.30
CA SER A 16 3.40 -0.24 22.56
C SER A 16 2.03 -0.88 22.32
N GLN A 17 0.95 -0.11 22.55
CA GLN A 17 -0.43 -0.51 22.29
C GLN A 17 -0.87 -0.28 20.83
N ASN A 18 0.06 0.14 19.95
CA ASN A 18 -0.21 0.48 18.55
C ASN A 18 -1.21 1.65 18.36
N ARG A 19 -1.38 2.50 19.38
CA ARG A 19 -2.30 3.66 19.39
C ARG A 19 -1.57 4.94 18.98
N LYS A 20 -0.95 4.92 17.80
CA LYS A 20 -0.10 6.01 17.30
C LYS A 20 -0.81 7.36 17.16
N LEU A 21 -2.08 7.36 16.77
CA LEU A 21 -2.87 8.59 16.62
C LEU A 21 -3.06 9.31 17.96
N GLU A 22 -3.15 8.57 19.06
CA GLU A 22 -3.34 9.12 20.39
C GLU A 22 -2.03 9.66 20.95
N ALA A 23 -0.90 8.99 20.66
CA ALA A 23 0.42 9.52 20.97
C ALA A 23 0.67 10.86 20.26
N VAL A 24 0.33 10.96 18.97
CA VAL A 24 0.47 12.22 18.21
C VAL A 24 -0.43 13.30 18.79
N LYS A 25 -1.68 12.95 19.13
CA LYS A 25 -2.61 13.89 19.76
C LYS A 25 -2.09 14.41 21.11
N LEU A 26 -1.55 13.52 21.95
CA LEU A 26 -0.99 13.88 23.26
C LEU A 26 0.18 14.86 23.14
N VAL A 27 1.05 14.67 22.14
CA VAL A 27 2.16 15.58 21.85
C VAL A 27 1.65 16.96 21.39
N VAL A 28 0.67 16.99 20.49
CA VAL A 28 0.04 18.25 20.03
C VAL A 28 -0.62 18.99 21.19
N ASP A 29 -1.39 18.30 22.02
CA ASP A 29 -2.16 18.90 23.12
C ASP A 29 -1.25 19.48 24.21
N THR A 30 -0.10 18.84 24.47
CA THR A 30 0.85 19.30 25.50
C THR A 30 1.75 20.43 25.01
N THR A 31 2.30 20.29 23.81
CA THR A 31 3.36 21.19 23.33
C THR A 31 2.84 22.30 22.41
N HIS A 32 1.56 22.22 22.02
CA HIS A 32 0.93 23.08 21.01
C HIS A 32 1.72 23.17 19.69
N CYS A 33 2.51 22.15 19.37
CA CYS A 33 3.27 22.10 18.12
C CYS A 33 2.38 21.71 16.93
N GLY A 34 2.87 21.99 15.72
CA GLY A 34 2.15 21.64 14.50
C GLY A 34 1.97 20.12 14.36
N LEU A 35 0.90 19.70 13.70
CA LEU A 35 0.59 18.27 13.48
C LEU A 35 1.75 17.52 12.79
N LYS A 36 2.53 18.22 11.98
CA LYS A 36 3.73 17.69 11.32
C LYS A 36 4.85 17.41 12.32
N ASP A 37 5.17 18.38 13.17
CA ASP A 37 6.24 18.26 14.18
C ASP A 37 5.90 17.19 15.22
N ALA A 38 4.64 17.10 15.64
CA ALA A 38 4.17 16.05 16.55
C ALA A 38 4.29 14.66 15.94
N LYS A 39 3.98 14.53 14.64
CA LYS A 39 4.14 13.27 13.92
C LYS A 39 5.62 12.88 13.81
N GLU A 40 6.48 13.82 13.42
CA GLU A 40 7.93 13.59 13.34
C GLU A 40 8.52 13.22 14.71
N PHE A 41 8.07 13.86 15.80
CA PHE A 41 8.51 13.53 17.15
C PHE A 41 8.14 12.09 17.57
N VAL A 42 6.90 11.68 17.33
CA VAL A 42 6.42 10.32 17.63
C VAL A 42 7.09 9.27 16.72
N ASP A 43 7.34 9.62 15.45
CA ASP A 43 8.07 8.77 14.51
C ASP A 43 9.55 8.63 14.91
N ASN A 44 10.16 9.69 15.47
CA ASN A 44 11.52 9.66 16.00
C ASN A 44 11.62 8.96 17.36
N PHE A 45 10.55 8.93 18.17
CA PHE A 45 10.51 8.07 19.36
C PHE A 45 10.66 6.58 19.02
N LYS A 46 10.17 6.18 17.84
CA LYS A 46 10.35 4.82 17.32
C LYS A 46 11.80 4.58 16.84
N SER A 47 12.56 5.63 16.56
CA SER A 47 13.96 5.56 16.11
C SER A 47 14.97 5.71 17.25
N GLU A 48 14.67 6.50 18.29
CA GLU A 48 15.58 6.74 19.43
C GLU A 48 15.60 5.62 20.47
N GLY A 49 14.69 4.64 20.36
CA GLY A 49 14.73 3.39 21.13
C GLY A 49 15.40 2.21 20.42
N PHE A 50 16.07 2.37 19.26
CA PHE A 50 16.54 1.20 18.49
C PHE A 50 17.86 1.39 17.72
N PHE A 51 18.91 1.82 18.42
CA PHE A 51 20.32 1.48 18.17
C PHE A 51 20.88 1.24 19.59
N ASP A 52 21.29 0.06 20.04
CA ASP A 52 22.28 -0.84 19.46
C ASP A 52 22.36 -2.14 20.32
N SER A 53 22.87 -3.21 19.72
CA SER A 53 23.57 -4.35 20.35
C SER A 53 22.87 -5.45 21.19
N THR A 54 21.60 -5.38 21.62
CA THR A 54 20.97 -6.50 22.40
C THR A 54 19.70 -7.11 21.78
N LYS A 55 19.64 -7.21 20.45
CA LYS A 55 18.41 -7.61 19.74
C LYS A 55 17.89 -9.02 20.11
N PRO A 56 16.59 -9.16 20.39
CA PRO A 56 15.96 -10.42 20.78
C PRO A 56 15.95 -11.41 19.62
N ALA A 57 16.05 -12.70 19.94
CA ALA A 57 16.23 -13.82 19.01
C ALA A 57 15.29 -13.80 17.79
N SER A 58 14.05 -13.30 17.92
CA SER A 58 13.00 -13.41 16.89
C SER A 58 13.25 -12.64 15.58
N LYS A 59 14.05 -11.56 15.57
CA LYS A 59 14.31 -10.79 14.33
C LYS A 59 15.51 -11.31 13.53
N ARG A 60 16.49 -11.91 14.21
CA ARG A 60 17.65 -12.56 13.58
C ARG A 60 17.25 -13.82 12.81
N ASP A 61 16.24 -14.53 13.31
CA ASP A 61 15.68 -15.72 12.64
C ASP A 61 15.11 -15.33 11.27
N ILE A 62 14.32 -14.25 11.21
CA ILE A 62 13.74 -13.70 9.98
C ILE A 62 14.85 -13.22 9.02
N ASP A 63 15.87 -12.52 9.50
CA ASP A 63 16.98 -12.06 8.65
C ASP A 63 17.73 -13.24 8.01
N SER A 64 17.93 -14.34 8.74
CA SER A 64 18.58 -15.55 8.22
C SER A 64 17.75 -16.25 7.14
N GLU A 65 16.43 -16.28 7.31
CA GLU A 65 15.49 -16.86 6.34
C GLU A 65 15.36 -15.99 5.09
N LEU A 66 15.36 -14.66 5.27
CA LEU A 66 15.42 -13.70 4.17
C LEU A 66 16.70 -13.84 3.35
N LEU A 67 17.85 -14.03 4.00
CA LEU A 67 19.12 -14.24 3.30
C LEU A 67 19.13 -15.53 2.48
N LYS A 68 18.52 -16.63 2.97
CA LYS A 68 18.35 -17.87 2.20
C LYS A 68 17.48 -17.64 0.96
N LEU A 69 16.32 -17.01 1.14
CA LEU A 69 15.41 -16.69 0.04
C LEU A 69 16.04 -15.74 -0.99
N LEU A 70 16.91 -14.83 -0.54
CA LEU A 70 17.66 -13.93 -1.41
C LEU A 70 18.80 -14.64 -2.15
N ALA A 71 19.48 -15.59 -1.51
CA ALA A 71 20.50 -16.42 -2.16
C ALA A 71 19.89 -17.29 -3.27
N ASP A 72 18.67 -17.79 -3.06
CA ASP A 72 17.88 -18.53 -4.06
C ASP A 72 17.29 -17.60 -5.15
N GLY A 73 17.51 -16.30 -5.07
CA GLY A 73 17.00 -15.31 -6.03
C GLY A 73 15.50 -15.06 -5.95
N ASN A 74 14.85 -15.46 -4.86
CA ASN A 74 13.41 -15.35 -4.63
C ASN A 74 13.08 -14.12 -3.75
N LYS A 75 13.31 -12.93 -4.31
CA LYS A 75 13.07 -11.64 -3.65
C LYS A 75 11.60 -11.42 -3.28
N LEU A 76 10.65 -11.95 -4.05
CA LEU A 76 9.23 -11.78 -3.79
C LEU A 76 8.77 -12.53 -2.53
N SER A 77 9.21 -13.78 -2.37
CA SER A 77 8.96 -14.55 -1.16
C SER A 77 9.61 -13.89 0.07
N ALA A 78 10.80 -13.32 -0.09
CA ALA A 78 11.47 -12.57 0.97
C ALA A 78 10.65 -11.34 1.42
N VAL A 79 10.18 -10.51 0.47
CA VAL A 79 9.33 -9.35 0.78
C VAL A 79 8.02 -9.76 1.45
N LYS A 80 7.40 -10.85 0.97
CA LYS A 80 6.16 -11.37 1.55
C LYS A 80 6.37 -11.85 2.99
N LEU A 81 7.41 -12.63 3.24
CA LEU A 81 7.73 -13.16 4.56
C LEU A 81 8.01 -12.03 5.56
N TYR A 82 8.79 -11.02 5.14
CA TYR A 82 9.06 -9.87 6.00
C TYR A 82 7.81 -9.05 6.30
N LYS A 83 6.93 -8.86 5.30
CA LYS A 83 5.64 -8.19 5.46
C LYS A 83 4.74 -8.94 6.45
N GLU A 84 4.62 -10.25 6.30
CA GLU A 84 3.76 -11.09 7.17
C GLU A 84 4.28 -11.13 8.61
N ALA A 85 5.60 -11.18 8.80
CA ALA A 85 6.21 -11.24 10.12
C ALA A 85 6.21 -9.88 10.85
N THR A 86 6.32 -8.75 10.13
CA THR A 86 6.44 -7.41 10.74
C THR A 86 5.18 -6.56 10.66
N GLY A 87 4.22 -6.92 9.80
CA GLY A 87 3.01 -6.14 9.53
C GLY A 87 3.28 -4.79 8.84
N LEU A 88 4.52 -4.54 8.37
CA LEU A 88 4.90 -3.31 7.68
C LEU A 88 4.26 -3.23 6.29
N GLY A 89 4.20 -2.03 5.71
CA GLY A 89 3.71 -1.84 4.35
C GLY A 89 4.62 -2.49 3.30
N LEU A 90 4.08 -2.63 2.09
CA LEU A 90 4.78 -3.31 0.98
C LEU A 90 6.06 -2.59 0.57
N ALA A 91 6.05 -1.25 0.60
CA ALA A 91 7.21 -0.43 0.28
C ALA A 91 8.32 -0.60 1.32
N GLU A 92 8.00 -0.48 2.61
CA GLU A 92 8.99 -0.67 3.68
C GLU A 92 9.58 -2.09 3.67
N SER A 93 8.78 -3.08 3.27
CA SER A 93 9.23 -4.47 3.14
C SER A 93 10.18 -4.67 1.97
N LYS A 94 9.95 -4.02 0.82
CA LYS A 94 10.85 -4.03 -0.33
C LYS A 94 12.20 -3.39 0.03
N ASP A 95 12.15 -2.20 0.63
CA ASP A 95 13.34 -1.43 1.00
C ASP A 95 14.22 -2.18 2.01
N TYR A 96 13.60 -2.86 2.98
CA TYR A 96 14.34 -3.65 3.96
C TYR A 96 15.09 -4.82 3.30
N VAL A 97 14.41 -5.56 2.43
CA VAL A 97 14.97 -6.72 1.73
C VAL A 97 16.09 -6.29 0.77
N GLU A 98 15.94 -5.16 0.08
CA GLU A 98 16.99 -4.58 -0.77
C GLU A 98 18.22 -4.14 0.03
N ASN A 99 18.02 -3.51 1.19
CA ASN A 99 19.13 -3.12 2.06
C ASN A 99 19.82 -4.34 2.70
N LEU A 100 19.05 -5.39 3.02
CA LEU A 100 19.59 -6.65 3.56
C LEU A 100 20.43 -7.38 2.50
N GLN A 101 19.96 -7.41 1.25
CA GLN A 101 20.73 -7.89 0.11
C GLN A 101 22.02 -7.08 -0.04
N ALA A 102 21.94 -5.75 -0.04
CA ALA A 102 23.10 -4.87 -0.17
C ALA A 102 24.12 -5.02 0.98
N ARG A 103 23.66 -5.33 2.20
CA ARG A 103 24.52 -5.61 3.37
C ARG A 103 25.14 -7.00 3.32
N GLY A 104 24.39 -8.02 2.92
CA GLY A 104 24.87 -9.40 2.79
C GLY A 104 26.04 -9.54 1.81
N PHE A 105 26.04 -8.73 0.74
CA PHE A 105 27.13 -8.68 -0.24
C PHE A 105 28.39 -7.93 0.23
N LYS A 106 28.33 -7.14 1.33
CA LYS A 106 29.51 -6.42 1.86
C LYS A 106 30.34 -7.22 2.87
N SER A 107 29.82 -8.35 3.38
CA SER A 107 30.47 -9.12 4.44
C SER A 107 31.14 -10.41 3.98
N ALA A 108 30.99 -10.82 2.71
CA ALA A 108 31.67 -11.99 2.16
C ALA A 108 32.94 -11.56 1.41
N SER A 109 34.09 -11.77 2.04
CA SER A 109 35.41 -11.61 1.46
C SER A 109 35.79 -12.86 0.66
N ASP A 110 35.19 -13.07 -0.52
CA ASP A 110 35.61 -14.13 -1.45
C ASP A 110 35.82 -13.58 -2.89
N PRO A 111 37.00 -13.76 -3.54
CA PRO A 111 37.31 -13.18 -4.85
C PRO A 111 36.78 -13.91 -6.09
N LEU A 112 35.84 -14.85 -5.97
CA LEU A 112 35.37 -15.61 -7.14
C LEU A 112 34.14 -14.98 -7.81
N ALA A 113 34.46 -14.13 -8.79
CA ALA A 113 33.65 -13.69 -9.94
C ALA A 113 32.38 -12.85 -9.66
N PRO A 114 32.12 -11.79 -10.46
CA PRO A 114 30.83 -11.12 -10.44
C PRO A 114 29.73 -12.15 -10.71
N PRO A 115 28.66 -12.18 -9.91
CA PRO A 115 27.71 -13.26 -10.00
C PRO A 115 26.94 -13.16 -11.32
N THR A 116 26.87 -14.28 -12.03
CA THR A 116 26.34 -14.44 -13.39
C THR A 116 24.85 -14.05 -13.54
N TRP A 117 24.17 -13.69 -12.45
CA TRP A 117 22.79 -13.21 -12.45
C TRP A 117 22.65 -11.73 -12.87
N ALA A 118 23.72 -10.94 -12.92
CA ALA A 118 23.66 -9.55 -13.42
C ALA A 118 23.09 -9.44 -14.86
N SER A 119 23.18 -10.52 -15.65
CA SER A 119 22.57 -10.60 -16.98
C SER A 119 21.15 -11.19 -16.98
N SER A 120 20.73 -11.88 -15.91
CA SER A 120 19.41 -12.51 -15.80
C SER A 120 18.41 -11.73 -14.93
N SER A 121 18.86 -10.73 -14.17
CA SER A 121 18.01 -9.95 -13.25
C SER A 121 16.98 -9.08 -13.98
N LYS A 122 17.34 -8.57 -15.16
CA LYS A 122 16.50 -7.61 -15.89
C LYS A 122 15.11 -8.13 -16.24
N LYS A 123 14.92 -9.46 -16.37
CA LYS A 123 13.61 -10.06 -16.71
C LYS A 123 12.70 -10.27 -15.49
N ARG A 124 13.28 -10.55 -14.32
CA ARG A 124 12.53 -10.82 -13.08
C ARG A 124 12.23 -9.56 -12.28
N ASP A 125 13.13 -8.57 -12.31
CA ASP A 125 12.90 -7.26 -11.70
C ASP A 125 11.74 -6.52 -12.40
N THR A 126 11.65 -6.59 -13.73
CA THR A 126 10.49 -6.04 -14.48
C THR A 126 9.18 -6.75 -14.11
N GLN A 127 9.20 -8.07 -13.88
CA GLN A 127 8.00 -8.82 -13.54
C GLN A 127 7.49 -8.49 -12.13
N ILE A 128 8.38 -8.22 -11.16
CA ILE A 128 7.98 -7.76 -9.82
C ILE A 128 7.47 -6.32 -9.89
N ASP A 129 8.11 -5.43 -10.64
CA ASP A 129 7.61 -4.06 -10.83
C ASP A 129 6.27 -4.05 -11.58
N GLU A 130 6.07 -4.92 -12.56
CA GLU A 130 4.80 -5.09 -13.30
C GLU A 130 3.70 -5.67 -12.41
N LEU A 131 4.00 -6.67 -11.57
CA LEU A 131 3.05 -7.19 -10.57
C LEU A 131 2.72 -6.15 -9.49
N VAL A 132 3.69 -5.35 -9.04
CA VAL A 132 3.46 -4.26 -8.07
C VAL A 132 2.65 -3.13 -8.71
N MET A 133 2.89 -2.82 -9.99
CA MET A 133 2.10 -1.87 -10.77
C MET A 133 0.68 -2.37 -11.00
N ASP A 134 0.47 -3.64 -11.36
CA ASP A 134 -0.85 -4.23 -11.60
C ASP A 134 -1.69 -4.27 -10.30
N GLN A 135 -1.09 -4.63 -9.17
CA GLN A 135 -1.80 -4.63 -7.88
C GLN A 135 -2.13 -3.22 -7.36
N ASN A 136 -1.23 -2.25 -7.56
CA ASN A 136 -1.44 -0.85 -7.17
C ASN A 136 -2.40 -0.13 -8.14
N ALA A 137 -2.40 -0.49 -9.42
CA ALA A 137 -3.39 -0.03 -10.41
C ALA A 137 -4.76 -0.65 -10.13
N LYS A 138 -4.85 -1.97 -9.88
CA LYS A 138 -6.11 -2.65 -9.51
C LYS A 138 -6.75 -2.05 -8.27
N THR A 139 -5.95 -1.70 -7.26
CA THR A 139 -6.44 -1.12 -5.99
C THR A 139 -6.72 0.38 -6.06
N LYS A 140 -6.21 1.12 -7.06
CA LYS A 140 -6.35 2.60 -7.13
C LYS A 140 -7.11 3.14 -8.34
N SER A 141 -7.37 2.36 -9.39
CA SER A 141 -7.95 2.90 -10.64
C SER A 141 -9.32 2.33 -11.04
N GLY A 142 -10.08 1.74 -10.10
CA GLY A 142 -11.33 1.02 -10.40
C GLY A 142 -12.62 1.74 -10.00
N CYS A 143 -13.65 1.64 -10.85
CA CYS A 143 -15.01 2.11 -10.61
C CYS A 143 -15.62 1.50 -9.32
N PHE A 144 -15.42 2.15 -8.18
CA PHE A 144 -15.84 1.68 -6.85
C PHE A 144 -17.30 1.25 -6.77
N ILE A 145 -18.20 2.04 -7.35
CA ILE A 145 -19.65 1.74 -7.35
C ILE A 145 -19.97 0.54 -8.24
N ALA A 146 -19.32 0.45 -9.41
CA ALA A 146 -19.59 -0.63 -10.36
C ALA A 146 -19.13 -1.97 -9.79
N THR A 147 -17.92 -2.03 -9.21
CA THR A 147 -17.42 -3.25 -8.56
C THR A 147 -18.28 -3.65 -7.35
N ALA A 148 -18.80 -2.68 -6.57
CA ALA A 148 -19.74 -3.00 -5.48
C ALA A 148 -21.09 -3.57 -5.96
N CYS A 149 -21.52 -3.26 -7.19
CA CYS A 149 -22.79 -3.75 -7.74
C CYS A 149 -22.66 -5.06 -8.54
N TYR A 150 -21.53 -5.25 -9.23
CA TYR A 150 -21.28 -6.43 -10.07
C TYR A 150 -20.47 -7.52 -9.37
N GLY A 151 -19.76 -7.18 -8.29
CA GLY A 151 -19.00 -8.13 -7.46
C GLY A 151 -17.66 -8.56 -8.06
N ASP A 152 -17.43 -8.30 -9.34
CA ASP A 152 -16.18 -8.63 -10.03
C ASP A 152 -15.57 -7.36 -10.65
N TYR A 153 -14.24 -7.27 -10.59
CA TYR A 153 -13.46 -6.22 -11.23
C TYR A 153 -13.37 -6.42 -12.75
N ASP A 154 -13.40 -7.68 -13.20
CA ASP A 154 -13.22 -8.07 -14.61
C ASP A 154 -14.56 -8.33 -15.33
N ALA A 155 -15.69 -7.97 -14.71
CA ALA A 155 -17.00 -8.01 -15.36
C ALA A 155 -17.04 -7.13 -16.62
N ALA A 156 -17.62 -7.63 -17.70
CA ALA A 156 -17.69 -6.95 -18.99
C ALA A 156 -18.31 -5.54 -18.87
N GLU A 157 -19.31 -5.40 -18.00
CA GLU A 157 -19.97 -4.13 -17.67
C GLU A 157 -19.02 -3.08 -17.07
N VAL A 158 -18.12 -3.52 -16.18
CA VAL A 158 -17.14 -2.66 -15.51
C VAL A 158 -16.07 -2.20 -16.49
N LEU A 159 -15.67 -3.08 -17.40
CA LEU A 159 -14.70 -2.78 -18.45
C LEU A 159 -15.24 -1.74 -19.44
N VAL A 160 -16.51 -1.83 -19.85
CA VAL A 160 -17.17 -0.82 -20.70
C VAL A 160 -17.16 0.55 -20.04
N LEU A 161 -17.51 0.62 -18.74
CA LEU A 161 -17.51 1.88 -17.99
C LEU A 161 -16.09 2.47 -17.84
N ARG A 162 -15.08 1.62 -17.67
CA ARG A 162 -13.68 2.04 -17.61
C ARG A 162 -13.23 2.62 -18.95
N LYS A 163 -13.54 1.94 -20.05
CA LYS A 163 -13.21 2.42 -21.40
C LYS A 163 -13.88 3.78 -21.66
N PHE A 164 -15.16 3.93 -21.32
CA PHE A 164 -15.87 5.20 -21.45
C PHE A 164 -15.25 6.31 -20.58
N ARG A 165 -14.84 6.00 -19.35
CA ARG A 165 -14.13 6.96 -18.48
C ARG A 165 -12.85 7.45 -19.15
N ASP A 166 -12.04 6.54 -19.66
CA ASP A 166 -10.71 6.82 -20.17
C ASP A 166 -10.75 7.49 -21.55
N GLU A 167 -11.66 7.08 -22.43
CA GLU A 167 -11.72 7.59 -23.81
C GLU A 167 -12.56 8.86 -23.94
N ARG A 168 -13.66 9.00 -23.18
CA ARG A 168 -14.62 10.13 -23.34
C ARG A 168 -14.54 11.13 -22.20
N LEU A 169 -14.58 10.68 -20.94
CA LEU A 169 -14.56 11.60 -19.79
C LEU A 169 -13.20 12.29 -19.65
N MET A 170 -12.10 11.55 -19.76
CA MET A 170 -10.76 12.13 -19.60
C MET A 170 -10.34 13.04 -20.77
N GLN A 171 -11.04 13.00 -21.90
CA GLN A 171 -10.77 13.84 -23.07
C GLN A 171 -11.24 15.29 -22.87
N SER A 172 -12.16 15.54 -21.92
CA SER A 172 -12.72 16.87 -21.64
C SER A 172 -12.37 17.36 -20.23
N PHE A 173 -12.20 18.68 -20.06
CA PHE A 173 -11.91 19.25 -18.74
C PHE A 173 -13.04 18.99 -17.74
N ALA A 174 -14.30 19.15 -18.18
CA ALA A 174 -15.48 18.85 -17.36
C ALA A 174 -15.52 17.37 -16.93
N GLY A 175 -15.17 16.44 -17.83
CA GLY A 175 -15.12 15.02 -17.50
C GLY A 175 -14.02 14.68 -16.49
N LYS A 176 -12.85 15.33 -16.53
CA LYS A 176 -11.81 15.15 -15.50
C LYS A 176 -12.28 15.57 -14.11
N VAL A 177 -12.95 16.73 -14.01
CA VAL A 177 -13.53 17.21 -12.73
C VAL A 177 -14.60 16.24 -12.22
N PHE A 178 -15.46 15.75 -13.11
CA PHE A 178 -16.48 14.74 -12.76
C PHE A 178 -15.85 13.45 -12.22
N VAL A 179 -14.81 12.94 -12.88
CA VAL A 179 -14.09 11.73 -12.45
C VAL A 179 -13.43 11.93 -11.09
N GLN A 180 -12.81 13.09 -10.85
CA GLN A 180 -12.21 13.40 -9.55
C GLN A 180 -13.25 13.45 -8.44
N PHE A 181 -14.38 14.13 -8.66
CA PHE A 181 -15.49 14.17 -7.72
C PHE A 181 -16.04 12.77 -7.44
N TYR A 182 -16.25 11.98 -8.50
CA TYR A 182 -16.65 10.59 -8.38
C TYR A 182 -15.68 9.80 -7.50
N TYR A 183 -14.36 9.90 -7.71
CA TYR A 183 -13.38 9.19 -6.90
C TYR A 183 -13.28 9.68 -5.46
N ALA A 184 -13.53 10.96 -5.20
CA ALA A 184 -13.57 11.49 -3.85
C ALA A 184 -14.75 10.92 -3.04
N ILE A 185 -15.91 10.78 -3.67
CA ILE A 185 -17.16 10.40 -2.98
C ILE A 185 -17.47 8.90 -3.05
N SER A 186 -16.99 8.22 -4.08
CA SER A 186 -17.34 6.83 -4.39
C SER A 186 -16.91 5.79 -3.35
N PRO A 187 -15.79 5.90 -2.61
CA PRO A 187 -15.44 4.92 -1.57
C PRO A 187 -16.48 4.89 -0.44
N PHE A 188 -17.02 6.06 -0.06
CA PHE A 188 -18.04 6.16 0.96
C PHE A 188 -19.38 5.59 0.46
N LEU A 189 -19.77 5.92 -0.77
CA LEU A 189 -20.98 5.39 -1.40
C LEU A 189 -20.90 3.88 -1.60
N ALA A 190 -19.78 3.35 -2.10
CA ALA A 190 -19.57 1.92 -2.31
C ALA A 190 -19.74 1.14 -1.00
N LYS A 191 -19.21 1.65 0.12
CA LYS A 191 -19.35 1.02 1.43
C LYS A 191 -20.78 1.01 1.98
N GLN A 192 -21.62 1.95 1.56
CA GLN A 192 -23.05 1.97 1.92
C GLN A 192 -23.89 1.10 0.99
N ILE A 193 -23.57 1.11 -0.31
CA ILE A 193 -24.21 0.24 -1.30
C ILE A 193 -23.92 -1.22 -1.00
N ASP A 194 -22.70 -1.54 -0.55
CA ASP A 194 -22.29 -2.90 -0.26
C ASP A 194 -23.12 -3.58 0.85
N LYS A 195 -23.65 -2.78 1.80
CA LYS A 195 -24.47 -3.26 2.92
C LYS A 195 -25.88 -3.69 2.54
N SER A 196 -26.39 -3.26 1.39
CA SER A 196 -27.80 -3.39 1.02
C SER A 196 -27.96 -4.01 -0.36
N ASP A 197 -28.31 -5.29 -0.43
CA ASP A 197 -28.51 -6.00 -1.70
C ASP A 197 -29.64 -5.41 -2.55
N ALA A 198 -30.67 -4.86 -1.91
CA ALA A 198 -31.75 -4.13 -2.59
C ALA A 198 -31.22 -2.87 -3.29
N LEU A 199 -30.30 -2.13 -2.66
CA LEU A 199 -29.70 -0.92 -3.21
C LEU A 199 -28.72 -1.26 -4.34
N LYS A 200 -27.92 -2.32 -4.20
CA LYS A 200 -27.11 -2.88 -5.30
C LYS A 200 -27.99 -3.17 -6.51
N LYS A 201 -29.11 -3.87 -6.32
CA LYS A 201 -30.02 -4.25 -7.39
C LYS A 201 -30.68 -3.04 -8.04
N TYR A 202 -31.05 -2.02 -7.26
CA TYR A 202 -31.60 -0.77 -7.78
C TYR A 202 -30.59 -0.01 -8.63
N ILE A 203 -29.36 0.16 -8.14
CA ILE A 203 -28.30 0.88 -8.87
C ILE A 203 -27.89 0.10 -10.12
N ARG A 204 -27.77 -1.24 -10.01
CA ARG A 204 -27.48 -2.12 -11.15
C ARG A 204 -28.55 -2.01 -12.23
N ASN A 205 -29.81 -2.25 -11.89
CA ASN A 205 -30.88 -2.34 -12.89
C ASN A 205 -31.41 -0.97 -13.35
N GLY A 206 -31.38 0.03 -12.47
CA GLY A 206 -31.95 1.35 -12.73
C GLY A 206 -30.96 2.36 -13.32
N ILE A 207 -29.67 2.27 -12.98
CA ILE A 207 -28.66 3.26 -13.38
C ILE A 207 -27.61 2.63 -14.27
N LEU A 208 -26.93 1.58 -13.81
CA LEU A 208 -25.78 1.01 -14.52
C LEU A 208 -26.19 0.30 -15.82
N ASN A 209 -27.14 -0.63 -15.77
CA ASN A 209 -27.60 -1.38 -16.95
C ASN A 209 -28.07 -0.48 -18.11
N PRO A 210 -28.95 0.53 -17.91
CA PRO A 210 -29.36 1.40 -19.01
C PRO A 210 -28.21 2.25 -19.56
N ILE A 211 -27.29 2.71 -18.70
CA ILE A 211 -26.10 3.43 -19.16
C ILE A 211 -25.22 2.50 -20.01
N ILE A 212 -24.94 1.28 -19.55
CA ILE A 212 -24.13 0.32 -20.28
C ILE A 212 -24.77 -0.05 -21.62
N ALA A 213 -26.08 -0.29 -21.64
CA ALA A 213 -26.81 -0.57 -22.87
C ALA A 213 -26.69 0.58 -23.89
N ARG A 214 -26.75 1.84 -23.44
CA ARG A 214 -26.52 3.01 -24.28
C ARG A 214 -25.08 3.11 -24.78
N LEU A 215 -24.10 2.79 -23.93
CA LEU A 215 -22.69 2.83 -24.30
C LEU A 215 -22.32 1.74 -25.30
N GLN A 216 -22.82 0.51 -25.12
CA GLN A 216 -22.62 -0.60 -26.05
C GLN A 216 -23.25 -0.33 -27.43
N GLN A 217 -24.35 0.43 -27.48
CA GLN A 217 -24.95 0.85 -28.75
C GLN A 217 -24.12 1.93 -29.47
N SER A 218 -23.34 2.73 -28.74
CA SER A 218 -22.48 3.77 -29.33
C SER A 218 -21.14 3.26 -29.87
N GLU A 219 -20.79 2.01 -29.58
CA GLU A 219 -19.58 1.33 -30.11
C GLU A 219 -19.84 0.44 -31.34
N LYS A 220 -21.10 0.31 -31.78
CA LYS A 220 -21.48 -0.33 -33.05
C LYS A 220 -21.63 0.70 -34.16
#